data_AF-A0A917EF28-F1
#
_entry.id   AF-A0A917EF28-F1
#
_cell.length_a   1.000
_cell.length_b   1.000
_cell.length_c   1.000
_cell.angle_alpha   90.00
_cell.angle_beta   90.00
_cell.angle_gamma   90.00
#
_symmetry.space_group_name_H-M   'P 1'
#
loop_
_entity.id
_entity.type
_entity.pdbx_description
1 polymer ?
#
loop_
_entity_poly.entity_id
_entity_poly.type
_entity_poly.pdbx_seq_one_letter_code
_entity_poly.pdbx_strand_id
1 'polypeptide(L)'
;MDIRAIRAEARQVQATVKGIRLLFLVPILTTICSSLFNFFSPNVFSVQSQLQPQTFFSLLFNRSLFPIVINFVLLIFITSAFSALSEVLRGKQKEVNFQDSIRLFQGDVFGAVFSTLFVKRFVLFLWSLVATIGLFLICYSSIVILNLAFSYPNGIPLALEGRFGELGNYLIAGLILMFIGLAISIPQIYAYSQVEFILCDQLKSNHYQGPWAILRASRRMMKGYKGSRFILDLNFIGWYILSSFTFGILAIYVYPYIYASHAIFYEHLKAKQANL
;
A
#
# COMPACT_ATOMS: atom_id res chain seq x y z
N MET A 1 10.21 -3.44 -21.77
CA MET A 1 9.15 -2.42 -21.58
C MET A 1 9.88 -1.11 -21.32
N ASP A 2 9.64 -0.06 -22.10
CA ASP A 2 10.40 1.18 -21.96
C ASP A 2 9.84 2.04 -20.82
N ILE A 3 10.54 2.03 -19.68
CA ILE A 3 10.16 2.74 -18.46
C ILE A 3 10.36 4.26 -18.63
N ARG A 4 11.32 4.68 -19.48
CA ARG A 4 11.58 6.11 -19.71
C ARG A 4 10.45 6.73 -20.52
N ALA A 5 9.98 6.04 -21.55
CA ALA A 5 8.82 6.46 -22.35
C ALA A 5 7.56 6.63 -21.48
N ILE A 6 7.23 5.63 -20.67
CA ILE A 6 6.07 5.67 -19.74
C ILE A 6 6.13 6.90 -18.82
N ARG A 7 7.32 7.20 -18.28
CA ARG A 7 7.54 8.35 -17.41
C ARG A 7 7.46 9.68 -18.16
N ALA A 8 7.87 9.74 -19.42
CA ALA A 8 7.78 10.95 -20.23
C ALA A 8 6.32 11.24 -20.59
N GLU A 9 5.57 10.24 -21.02
CA GLU A 9 4.14 10.33 -21.30
C GLU A 9 3.36 10.76 -20.06
N ALA A 10 3.65 10.17 -18.89
CA ALA A 10 2.99 10.55 -17.65
C ALA A 10 3.22 12.03 -17.26
N ARG A 11 4.40 12.59 -17.58
CA ARG A 11 4.67 14.03 -17.39
C ARG A 11 3.85 14.89 -18.34
N GLN A 12 3.72 14.47 -19.60
CA GLN A 12 2.90 15.19 -20.59
C GLN A 12 1.43 15.20 -20.18
N VAL A 13 0.91 14.07 -19.70
CA VAL A 13 -0.47 13.96 -19.19
C VAL A 13 -0.67 14.89 -18.01
N GLN A 14 0.27 14.91 -17.06
CA GLN A 14 0.20 15.82 -15.92
C GLN A 14 0.24 17.30 -16.32
N ALA A 15 1.00 17.65 -17.36
CA ALA A 15 1.11 19.02 -17.85
C ALA A 15 -0.12 19.48 -18.66
N THR A 16 -0.73 18.57 -19.41
CA THR A 16 -1.81 18.89 -20.36
C THR A 16 -3.19 18.87 -19.71
N VAL A 17 -3.40 17.98 -18.73
CA VAL A 17 -4.73 17.70 -18.18
C VAL A 17 -5.05 18.65 -17.04
N LYS A 18 -6.05 19.50 -17.25
CA LYS A 18 -6.55 20.40 -16.20
C LYS A 18 -7.28 19.60 -15.13
N GLY A 19 -7.05 19.98 -13.86
CA GLY A 19 -7.72 19.38 -12.70
C GLY A 19 -7.13 18.06 -12.20
N ILE A 20 -6.09 17.52 -12.84
CA ILE A 20 -5.48 16.23 -12.44
C ILE A 20 -5.00 16.20 -10.98
N ARG A 21 -4.63 17.35 -10.41
CA ARG A 21 -4.21 17.48 -9.00
C ARG A 21 -5.41 17.40 -8.03
N LEU A 22 -6.57 17.92 -8.42
CA LEU A 22 -7.80 17.90 -7.61
C LEU A 22 -8.30 16.46 -7.41
N LEU A 23 -8.06 15.60 -8.39
CA LEU A 23 -8.50 14.21 -8.40
C LEU A 23 -7.92 13.37 -7.24
N PHE A 24 -6.68 13.65 -6.83
CA PHE A 24 -6.00 12.93 -5.75
C PHE A 24 -6.00 13.70 -4.42
N LEU A 25 -6.71 14.83 -4.36
CA LEU A 25 -6.63 15.77 -3.25
C LEU A 25 -7.13 15.15 -1.93
N VAL A 26 -8.22 14.36 -1.95
CA VAL A 26 -8.73 13.68 -0.75
C VAL A 26 -7.70 12.73 -0.14
N PRO A 27 -7.16 11.73 -0.88
CA PRO A 27 -6.09 10.88 -0.36
C PRO A 27 -4.87 11.65 0.17
N ILE A 28 -4.50 12.73 -0.51
CA ILE A 28 -3.32 13.53 -0.14
C ILE A 28 -3.58 14.31 1.16
N LEU A 29 -4.71 15.00 1.27
CA LEU A 29 -5.05 15.71 2.50
C LEU A 29 -5.20 14.76 3.68
N THR A 30 -5.84 13.59 3.49
CA THR A 30 -5.97 12.61 4.57
C THR A 30 -4.61 12.06 5.01
N THR A 31 -3.68 11.82 4.07
CA THR A 31 -2.33 11.37 4.42
C THR A 31 -1.54 12.45 5.14
N ILE A 32 -1.60 13.72 4.71
CA ILE A 32 -1.00 14.86 5.41
C ILE A 32 -1.58 14.98 6.82
N CYS A 33 -2.90 14.98 6.97
CA CYS A 33 -3.56 15.05 8.28
C CYS A 33 -3.15 13.90 9.20
N SER A 34 -3.06 12.67 8.68
CA SER A 34 -2.62 11.49 9.44
C SER A 34 -1.15 11.60 9.87
N SER A 35 -0.27 12.08 8.99
CA SER A 35 1.15 12.31 9.30
C SER A 35 1.32 13.38 10.38
N LEU A 36 0.58 14.48 10.28
CA LEU A 36 0.59 15.54 11.30
C LEU A 36 0.04 15.03 12.63
N PHE A 37 -1.10 14.34 12.62
CA PHE A 37 -1.70 13.76 13.83
C PHE A 37 -0.74 12.80 14.54
N ASN A 38 -0.05 11.93 13.79
CA ASN A 38 0.93 11.01 14.38
C ASN A 38 2.16 11.73 14.93
N PHE A 39 2.62 12.81 14.30
CA PHE A 39 3.75 13.61 14.77
C PHE A 39 3.45 14.33 16.09
N PHE A 40 2.23 14.85 16.26
CA PHE A 40 1.80 15.53 17.49
C PHE A 40 1.23 14.58 18.56
N SER A 41 0.96 13.32 18.21
CA SER A 41 0.47 12.31 19.15
C SER A 41 1.60 11.87 20.11
N PRO A 42 1.32 11.68 21.41
CA PRO A 42 2.32 11.19 22.36
C PRO A 42 2.94 9.86 21.86
N ASN A 43 4.27 9.79 21.91
CA ASN A 43 5.00 8.58 21.56
C ASN A 43 4.57 7.44 22.49
N VAL A 44 4.09 6.32 21.94
CA VAL A 44 3.73 5.12 22.74
C VAL A 44 4.90 4.65 23.62
N PHE A 45 6.13 4.95 23.18
CA PHE A 45 7.37 4.71 23.90
C PHE A 45 7.48 5.43 25.24
N SER A 46 6.77 6.55 25.46
CA SER A 46 6.78 7.23 26.77
C SER A 46 5.96 6.49 27.83
N VAL A 47 5.11 5.55 27.43
CA VAL A 47 4.26 4.72 28.33
C VAL A 47 4.82 3.29 28.47
N GLN A 48 5.97 3.00 27.83
CA GLN A 48 6.54 1.67 27.74
C GLN A 48 7.02 1.12 29.09
N SER A 49 7.49 1.97 29.99
CA SER A 49 8.16 1.56 31.23
C SER A 49 7.22 0.96 32.30
N GLN A 50 5.91 0.91 32.07
CA GLN A 50 4.94 0.47 33.10
C GLN A 50 3.92 -0.59 32.62
N LEU A 51 3.98 -1.06 31.37
CA LEU A 51 2.93 -1.92 30.81
C LEU A 51 3.38 -3.38 30.65
N GLN A 52 2.55 -4.31 31.13
CA GLN A 52 2.68 -5.73 30.81
C GLN A 52 2.56 -5.95 29.29
N PRO A 53 3.26 -6.95 28.71
CA PRO A 53 3.26 -7.18 27.26
C PRO A 53 1.87 -7.27 26.64
N GLN A 54 0.90 -7.86 27.34
CA GLN A 54 -0.48 -8.02 26.84
C GLN A 54 -1.20 -6.68 26.64
N THR A 55 -1.06 -5.75 27.59
CA THR A 55 -1.66 -4.42 27.52
C THR A 55 -1.01 -3.57 26.43
N PHE A 56 0.29 -3.78 26.18
CA PHE A 56 0.97 -3.14 25.06
C PHE A 56 0.40 -3.59 23.71
N PHE A 57 0.19 -4.91 23.52
CA PHE A 57 -0.39 -5.42 22.28
C PHE A 57 -1.84 -4.98 22.06
N SER A 58 -2.67 -4.94 23.11
CA SER A 58 -4.05 -4.46 22.98
C SER A 58 -4.12 -2.98 22.60
N LEU A 59 -3.20 -2.15 23.13
CA LEU A 59 -3.09 -0.73 22.79
C LEU A 59 -2.62 -0.55 21.34
N LEU A 60 -1.62 -1.32 20.88
CA LEU A 60 -1.19 -1.32 19.48
C LEU A 60 -2.31 -1.75 18.54
N PHE A 61 -3.04 -2.80 18.89
CA PHE A 61 -4.16 -3.30 18.08
C PHE A 61 -5.25 -2.24 17.95
N ASN A 62 -5.67 -1.65 19.07
CA ASN A 62 -6.70 -0.60 19.08
C ASN A 62 -6.27 0.64 18.27
N ARG A 63 -5.01 1.07 18.40
CA ARG A 63 -4.44 2.17 17.60
C ARG A 63 -4.38 1.86 16.09
N SER A 64 -4.30 0.59 15.71
CA SER A 64 -4.11 0.16 14.31
C SER A 64 -5.41 0.00 13.53
N LEU A 65 -6.54 -0.29 14.19
CA LEU A 65 -7.82 -0.55 13.51
C LEU A 65 -8.33 0.66 12.72
N PHE A 66 -8.35 1.85 13.34
CA PHE A 66 -8.85 3.05 12.69
C PHE A 66 -8.03 3.42 11.42
N PRO A 67 -6.68 3.44 11.45
CA PRO A 67 -5.86 3.62 10.26
C PRO A 67 -6.14 2.59 9.15
N ILE A 68 -6.42 1.33 9.48
CA ILE A 68 -6.71 0.29 8.48
C ILE A 68 -7.99 0.62 7.72
N VAL A 69 -9.05 1.00 8.43
CA VAL A 69 -10.35 1.37 7.82
C VAL A 69 -10.18 2.61 6.93
N ILE A 70 -9.51 3.65 7.43
CA ILE A 70 -9.24 4.86 6.64
C ILE A 70 -8.44 4.54 5.37
N ASN A 71 -7.37 3.74 5.49
CA ASN A 71 -6.59 3.33 4.31
C ASN A 71 -7.41 2.54 3.29
N PHE A 72 -8.36 1.73 3.74
CA PHE A 72 -9.26 1.03 2.84
C PHE A 72 -10.22 1.98 2.12
N VAL A 73 -10.78 2.96 2.82
CA VAL A 73 -11.62 4.01 2.19
C VAL A 73 -10.79 4.81 1.17
N LEU A 74 -9.55 5.19 1.52
CA LEU A 74 -8.65 5.90 0.60
C LEU A 74 -8.31 5.08 -0.65
N LEU A 75 -8.26 3.75 -0.55
CA LEU A 75 -8.04 2.88 -1.71
C LEU A 75 -9.17 3.02 -2.75
N ILE A 76 -10.41 3.22 -2.30
CA ILE A 76 -11.57 3.42 -3.19
C ILE A 76 -11.44 4.78 -3.88
N PHE A 77 -11.07 5.84 -3.16
CA PHE A 77 -10.79 7.16 -3.76
C PHE A 77 -9.68 7.09 -4.82
N ILE A 78 -8.58 6.40 -4.53
CA ILE A 78 -7.48 6.21 -5.49
C ILE A 78 -7.96 5.43 -6.72
N THR A 79 -8.80 4.41 -6.54
CA THR A 79 -9.36 3.63 -7.65
C THR A 79 -10.30 4.48 -8.52
N SER A 80 -11.08 5.38 -7.91
CA SER A 80 -11.94 6.32 -8.64
C SER A 80 -11.12 7.33 -9.44
N ALA A 81 -10.10 7.92 -8.79
CA ALA A 81 -9.13 8.80 -9.44
C ALA A 81 -8.45 8.10 -10.63
N PHE A 82 -8.04 6.85 -10.44
CA PHE A 82 -7.48 6.04 -11.51
C PHE A 82 -8.46 5.85 -12.68
N SER A 83 -9.73 5.52 -12.41
CA SER A 83 -10.76 5.34 -13.45
C SER A 83 -10.92 6.58 -14.33
N ALA A 84 -10.91 7.76 -13.72
CA ALA A 84 -10.98 9.03 -14.43
C ALA A 84 -9.72 9.30 -15.26
N LEU A 85 -8.54 9.03 -14.68
CA LEU A 85 -7.27 9.17 -15.39
C LEU A 85 -7.16 8.26 -16.62
N SER A 86 -7.68 7.04 -16.54
CA SER A 86 -7.77 6.14 -17.70
C SER A 86 -8.67 6.69 -18.80
N GLU A 87 -9.75 7.41 -18.48
CA GLU A 87 -10.61 8.05 -19.49
C GLU A 87 -9.88 9.18 -20.21
N VAL A 88 -9.08 9.95 -19.48
CA VAL A 88 -8.24 11.00 -20.05
C VAL A 88 -7.19 10.43 -20.99
N LEU A 89 -6.49 9.37 -20.58
CA LEU A 89 -5.48 8.70 -21.40
C LEU A 89 -6.07 8.12 -22.70
N ARG A 90 -7.32 7.68 -22.66
CA ARG A 90 -8.06 7.17 -23.82
C ARG A 90 -8.70 8.27 -24.68
N GLY A 91 -8.43 9.54 -24.37
CA GLY A 91 -8.98 10.70 -25.09
C GLY A 91 -10.48 10.91 -24.89
N LYS A 92 -11.13 10.22 -23.94
CA LYS A 92 -12.57 10.33 -23.67
C LYS A 92 -12.91 11.57 -22.84
N GLN A 93 -11.95 12.10 -22.08
CA GLN A 93 -12.10 13.32 -21.29
C GLN A 93 -10.87 14.22 -21.47
N LYS A 94 -11.10 15.54 -21.60
CA LYS A 94 -10.01 16.54 -21.70
C LYS A 94 -9.72 17.23 -20.36
N GLU A 95 -10.68 17.22 -19.46
CA GLU A 95 -10.59 17.85 -18.13
C GLU A 95 -11.14 16.87 -17.09
N VAL A 96 -10.58 16.92 -15.88
CA VAL A 96 -10.99 16.06 -14.76
C VAL A 96 -11.45 16.95 -13.62
N ASN A 97 -12.57 16.62 -13.00
CA ASN A 97 -13.10 17.37 -11.88
C ASN A 97 -13.02 16.57 -10.58
N PHE A 98 -13.21 17.25 -9.45
CA PHE A 98 -13.23 16.59 -8.14
C PHE A 98 -14.33 15.52 -8.04
N GLN A 99 -15.48 15.72 -8.70
CA GLN A 99 -16.58 14.77 -8.73
C GLN A 99 -16.18 13.39 -9.29
N ASP A 100 -15.19 13.34 -10.19
CA ASP A 100 -14.70 12.08 -10.74
C ASP A 100 -13.98 11.21 -9.69
N SER A 101 -13.44 11.83 -8.63
CA SER A 101 -12.82 11.13 -7.51
C SER A 101 -13.82 10.44 -6.57
N ILE A 102 -15.09 10.81 -6.64
CA ILE A 102 -16.19 10.23 -5.84
C ILE A 102 -17.18 9.42 -6.68
N ARG A 103 -17.04 9.41 -8.01
CA ARG A 103 -17.97 8.74 -8.94
C ARG A 103 -18.21 7.26 -8.61
N LEU A 104 -17.17 6.53 -8.20
CA LEU A 104 -17.31 5.10 -7.83
C LEU A 104 -18.05 4.88 -6.49
N PHE A 105 -18.19 5.90 -5.65
CA PHE A 105 -18.98 5.82 -4.41
C PHE A 105 -20.48 6.03 -4.66
N GLN A 106 -20.84 6.74 -5.72
CA GLN A 106 -22.22 7.17 -5.97
C GLN A 106 -22.99 6.26 -6.93
N GLY A 107 -22.31 5.31 -7.60
CA GLY A 107 -22.93 4.47 -8.61
C GLY A 107 -23.34 3.08 -8.11
N ASP A 108 -24.22 2.43 -8.88
CA ASP A 108 -24.67 1.04 -8.67
C ASP A 108 -23.52 0.01 -8.70
N VAL A 109 -22.35 0.42 -9.19
CA VAL A 109 -21.12 -0.38 -9.25
C VAL A 109 -20.34 -0.43 -7.94
N PHE A 110 -20.72 0.36 -6.92
CA PHE A 110 -19.98 0.45 -5.65
C PHE A 110 -19.77 -0.92 -5.00
N GLY A 111 -20.80 -1.76 -4.96
CA GLY A 111 -20.70 -3.11 -4.38
C GLY A 111 -19.65 -4.00 -5.06
N ALA A 112 -19.55 -3.91 -6.38
CA ALA A 112 -18.56 -4.65 -7.16
C ALA A 112 -17.13 -4.12 -6.91
N VAL A 113 -16.97 -2.80 -6.84
CA VAL A 113 -15.69 -2.14 -6.50
C VAL A 113 -15.24 -2.53 -5.10
N PHE A 114 -16.12 -2.36 -4.12
CA PHE A 114 -15.86 -2.69 -2.72
C PHE A 114 -15.46 -4.15 -2.58
N SER A 115 -16.25 -5.08 -3.14
CA SER A 115 -15.99 -6.52 -3.06
C SER A 115 -14.64 -6.89 -3.69
N THR A 116 -14.33 -6.35 -4.87
CA THR A 116 -13.07 -6.64 -5.56
C THR A 116 -11.86 -6.12 -4.78
N LEU A 117 -11.92 -4.88 -4.29
CA LEU A 117 -10.84 -4.28 -3.50
C LEU A 117 -10.67 -4.97 -2.15
N PHE A 118 -11.78 -5.36 -1.51
CA PHE A 118 -11.77 -6.12 -0.27
C PHE A 118 -11.10 -7.49 -0.47
N VAL A 119 -11.51 -8.26 -1.48
CA VAL A 119 -10.90 -9.56 -1.81
C VAL A 119 -9.42 -9.41 -2.14
N LYS A 120 -9.04 -8.39 -2.94
CA LYS A 120 -7.63 -8.08 -3.20
C LYS A 120 -6.86 -7.86 -1.90
N ARG A 121 -7.39 -7.01 -1.02
CA ARG A 121 -6.71 -6.66 0.25
C ARG A 121 -6.61 -7.86 1.17
N PHE A 122 -7.66 -8.66 1.25
CA PHE A 122 -7.69 -9.90 2.03
C PHE A 122 -6.67 -10.92 1.51
N VAL A 123 -6.60 -11.14 0.20
CA VAL A 123 -5.60 -12.04 -0.39
C VAL A 123 -4.17 -11.55 -0.10
N LEU A 124 -3.89 -10.25 -0.26
CA LEU A 124 -2.58 -9.68 0.05
C LEU A 124 -2.25 -9.78 1.55
N PHE A 125 -3.25 -9.61 2.41
CA PHE A 125 -3.10 -9.83 3.86
C PHE A 125 -2.71 -11.27 4.17
N LEU A 126 -3.36 -12.27 3.56
CA LEU A 126 -3.00 -13.69 3.72
C LEU A 126 -1.55 -13.96 3.33
N TRP A 127 -1.08 -13.39 2.21
CA TRP A 127 0.32 -13.52 1.79
C TRP A 127 1.30 -12.81 2.74
N SER A 128 0.84 -11.80 3.46
CA SER A 128 1.64 -11.07 4.44
C SER A 128 1.69 -11.74 5.82
N LEU A 129 0.85 -12.75 6.10
CA LEU A 129 0.76 -13.37 7.44
C LEU A 129 2.09 -13.90 7.95
N VAL A 130 2.89 -14.53 7.08
CA VAL A 130 4.22 -15.05 7.45
C VAL A 130 5.13 -13.92 7.94
N ALA A 131 5.13 -12.77 7.24
CA ALA A 131 5.91 -11.62 7.65
C ALA A 131 5.38 -11.01 8.96
N THR A 132 4.06 -10.97 9.13
CA THR A 132 3.42 -10.45 10.35
C THR A 132 3.73 -11.32 11.57
N ILE A 133 3.77 -12.64 11.42
CA ILE A 133 4.18 -13.58 12.48
C ILE A 133 5.65 -13.34 12.86
N GLY A 134 6.54 -13.18 11.87
CA GLY A 134 7.93 -12.84 12.10
C GLY A 134 8.10 -11.53 12.88
N LEU A 135 7.37 -10.49 12.48
CA LEU A 135 7.36 -9.19 13.17
C LEU A 135 6.82 -9.29 14.60
N PHE A 136 5.77 -10.07 14.82
CA PHE A 136 5.21 -10.29 16.16
C PHE A 136 6.21 -10.94 17.11
N LEU A 137 6.96 -11.95 16.64
CA LEU A 137 8.02 -12.59 17.42
C LEU A 137 9.15 -11.61 17.79
N ILE A 138 9.57 -10.77 16.84
CA ILE A 138 10.59 -9.73 17.07
C ILE A 138 10.10 -8.73 18.12
N CYS A 139 8.88 -8.22 17.97
CA CYS A 139 8.32 -7.26 18.93
C CYS A 139 8.19 -7.88 20.32
N TYR A 140 7.65 -9.10 20.41
CA TYR A 140 7.51 -9.81 21.67
C TYR A 140 8.85 -10.01 22.37
N SER A 141 9.86 -10.56 21.68
CA SER A 141 11.17 -10.79 22.29
C SER A 141 11.84 -9.48 22.70
N SER A 142 11.77 -8.44 21.86
CA SER A 142 12.38 -7.14 22.13
C SER A 142 11.78 -6.47 23.38
N ILE A 143 10.46 -6.49 23.53
CA ILE A 143 9.79 -5.90 24.71
C ILE A 143 10.22 -6.64 25.99
N VAL A 144 10.26 -7.97 25.95
CA VAL A 144 10.63 -8.77 27.13
C VAL A 144 12.11 -8.58 27.48
N ILE A 145 13.00 -8.56 26.48
CA ILE A 145 14.43 -8.28 26.69
C ILE A 145 14.63 -6.90 27.30
N LEU A 146 13.95 -5.86 26.78
CA LEU A 146 14.02 -4.50 27.32
C LEU A 146 13.51 -4.45 28.77
N ASN A 147 12.35 -5.07 29.05
CA ASN A 147 11.79 -5.10 30.40
C ASN A 147 12.73 -5.80 31.40
N LEU A 148 13.39 -6.88 31.00
CA LEU A 148 14.38 -7.57 31.83
C LEU A 148 15.65 -6.72 32.04
N ALA A 149 16.13 -6.05 31.00
CA ALA A 149 17.29 -5.16 31.10
C ALA A 149 17.03 -3.97 32.05
N PHE A 150 15.83 -3.40 32.04
CA PHE A 150 15.43 -2.35 32.99
C PHE A 150 15.25 -2.86 34.42
N SER A 151 14.77 -4.09 34.59
CA SER A 151 14.56 -4.68 35.92
C SER A 151 15.86 -5.10 36.59
N TYR A 152 16.90 -5.44 35.81
CA TYR A 152 18.19 -5.92 36.30
C TYR A 152 19.36 -5.12 35.70
N PRO A 153 19.54 -3.85 36.11
CA PRO A 153 20.56 -2.97 35.54
C PRO A 153 22.00 -3.42 35.81
N ASN A 154 22.22 -4.18 36.89
CA ASN A 154 23.54 -4.66 37.30
C ASN A 154 23.93 -6.02 36.69
N GLY A 155 23.14 -6.51 35.72
CA GLY A 155 23.34 -7.79 35.05
C GLY A 155 22.24 -8.80 35.32
N ILE A 156 22.08 -9.74 34.39
CA ILE A 156 21.02 -10.75 34.43
C ILE A 156 21.41 -11.88 35.39
N PRO A 157 20.55 -12.26 36.35
CA PRO A 157 20.80 -13.41 37.21
C PRO A 157 20.99 -14.70 36.40
N LEU A 158 21.88 -15.58 36.85
CA LEU A 158 22.17 -16.88 36.21
C LEU A 158 20.91 -17.72 35.91
N ALA A 159 19.91 -17.66 36.80
CA ALA A 159 18.63 -18.35 36.63
C ALA A 159 17.79 -17.85 35.43
N LEU A 160 18.04 -16.64 34.94
CA LEU A 160 17.34 -16.02 33.82
C LEU A 160 18.15 -16.04 32.51
N GLU A 161 19.42 -16.46 32.54
CA GLU A 161 20.29 -16.50 31.37
C GLU A 161 19.74 -17.44 30.27
N GLY A 162 19.16 -18.59 30.68
CA GLY A 162 18.48 -19.50 29.76
C GLY A 162 17.28 -18.85 29.04
N ARG A 163 16.48 -18.05 29.76
CA ARG A 163 15.36 -17.31 29.17
C ARG A 163 15.83 -16.25 28.18
N PHE A 164 16.96 -15.61 28.45
CA PHE A 164 17.58 -14.67 27.49
C PHE A 164 18.01 -15.38 26.20
N GLY A 165 18.61 -16.57 26.30
CA GLY A 165 18.95 -17.40 25.14
C GLY A 165 17.72 -17.78 24.30
N GLU A 166 16.64 -18.20 24.94
CA GLU A 166 15.36 -18.50 24.27
C GLU A 166 14.78 -17.28 23.54
N LEU A 167 14.78 -16.12 24.20
CA LEU A 167 14.31 -14.86 23.59
C LEU A 167 15.18 -14.44 22.40
N GLY A 168 16.50 -14.67 22.48
CA GLY A 168 17.42 -14.49 21.36
C GLY A 168 17.06 -15.37 20.17
N ASN A 169 16.73 -16.64 20.41
CA ASN A 169 16.28 -17.56 19.36
C ASN A 169 14.97 -17.09 18.70
N TYR A 170 14.00 -16.59 19.48
CA TYR A 170 12.78 -16.01 18.91
C TYR A 170 13.02 -14.76 18.07
N LEU A 171 14.00 -13.94 18.44
CA LEU A 171 14.40 -12.77 17.65
C LEU A 171 14.96 -13.20 16.28
N ILE A 172 15.89 -14.16 16.28
CA ILE A 172 16.49 -14.69 15.05
C ILE A 172 15.44 -15.39 14.18
N ALA A 173 14.61 -16.25 14.77
CA ALA A 173 13.52 -16.92 14.04
C ALA A 173 12.52 -15.90 13.46
N GLY A 174 12.19 -14.86 14.22
CA GLY A 174 11.34 -13.77 13.77
C GLY A 174 11.92 -13.01 12.58
N LEU A 175 13.21 -12.71 12.59
CA LEU A 175 13.91 -12.08 11.45
C LEU A 175 13.86 -12.95 10.20
N ILE A 176 14.13 -14.26 10.33
CA ILE A 176 14.10 -15.20 9.21
C ILE A 176 12.68 -15.25 8.61
N LEU A 177 11.65 -15.42 9.46
CA LEU A 177 10.25 -15.45 9.02
C LEU A 177 9.82 -14.13 8.37
N MET A 178 10.29 -13.00 8.89
CA MET A 178 10.03 -11.68 8.30
C MET A 178 10.56 -11.61 6.87
N PHE A 179 11.82 -11.96 6.64
CA PHE A 179 12.42 -11.93 5.30
C PHE A 179 11.78 -12.93 4.34
N ILE A 180 11.47 -14.14 4.80
CA ILE A 180 10.76 -15.14 3.98
C ILE A 180 9.37 -14.62 3.60
N GLY A 181 8.62 -14.07 4.56
CA GLY A 181 7.30 -13.50 4.31
C GLY A 181 7.34 -12.30 3.35
N LEU A 182 8.35 -11.44 3.45
CA LEU A 182 8.57 -10.33 2.51
C LEU A 182 8.90 -10.84 1.10
N ALA A 183 9.79 -11.83 0.98
CA ALA A 183 10.17 -12.43 -0.30
C ALA A 183 8.97 -13.06 -1.03
N ILE A 184 8.02 -13.64 -0.28
CA ILE A 184 6.80 -14.21 -0.84
C ILE A 184 5.76 -13.13 -1.16
N SER A 185 5.56 -12.14 -0.28
CA SER A 185 4.50 -11.14 -0.43
C SER A 185 4.78 -10.11 -1.53
N ILE A 186 6.02 -9.64 -1.68
CA ILE A 186 6.39 -8.60 -2.66
C ILE A 186 6.00 -9.01 -4.10
N PRO A 187 6.36 -10.20 -4.62
CA PRO A 187 5.93 -10.63 -5.95
C PRO A 187 4.42 -10.75 -6.14
N GLN A 188 3.66 -10.97 -5.05
CA GLN A 188 2.19 -11.05 -5.09
C GLN A 188 1.58 -9.65 -5.18
N ILE A 189 2.11 -8.67 -4.44
CA ILE A 189 1.70 -7.26 -4.56
C ILE A 189 1.78 -6.81 -6.03
N TYR A 190 2.90 -7.11 -6.69
CA TYR A 190 3.07 -6.78 -8.11
C TYR A 190 2.18 -7.60 -9.03
N ALA A 191 1.90 -8.87 -8.73
CA ALA A 191 0.99 -9.70 -9.52
C ALA A 191 -0.45 -9.15 -9.53
N TYR A 192 -0.89 -8.54 -8.43
CA TYR A 192 -2.23 -7.95 -8.29
C TYR A 192 -2.27 -6.44 -8.56
N SER A 193 -1.19 -5.87 -9.11
CA SER A 193 -1.12 -4.42 -9.40
C SER A 193 -2.09 -3.94 -10.46
N GLN A 194 -2.62 -4.83 -11.31
CA GLN A 194 -3.52 -4.47 -12.42
C GLN A 194 -5.01 -4.65 -12.09
N VAL A 195 -5.35 -5.05 -10.86
CA VAL A 195 -6.73 -5.37 -10.45
C VAL A 195 -7.66 -4.16 -10.61
N GLU A 196 -7.22 -2.98 -10.16
CA GLU A 196 -7.98 -1.73 -10.27
C GLU A 196 -8.28 -1.38 -11.74
N PHE A 197 -7.30 -1.60 -12.61
CA PHE A 197 -7.38 -1.28 -14.04
C PHE A 197 -8.37 -2.18 -14.77
N ILE A 198 -8.26 -3.49 -14.54
CA ILE A 198 -9.15 -4.50 -15.12
C ILE A 198 -10.57 -4.33 -14.57
N LEU A 199 -10.72 -4.03 -13.28
CA LEU A 199 -12.01 -3.74 -12.65
C LEU A 199 -12.69 -2.56 -13.33
N CYS A 200 -12.00 -1.42 -13.48
CA CYS A 200 -12.56 -0.25 -14.15
C CYS A 200 -12.97 -0.55 -15.60
N ASP A 201 -12.18 -1.34 -16.33
CA ASP A 201 -12.52 -1.76 -17.69
C ASP A 201 -13.78 -2.63 -17.74
N GLN A 202 -13.87 -3.64 -16.88
CA GLN A 202 -15.02 -4.56 -16.84
C GLN A 202 -16.31 -3.87 -16.39
N LEU A 203 -16.22 -2.93 -15.45
CA LEU A 203 -17.37 -2.15 -15.01
C LEU A 203 -17.88 -1.24 -16.13
N LYS A 204 -16.98 -0.66 -16.94
CA LYS A 204 -17.37 0.19 -18.08
C LYS A 204 -17.96 -0.60 -19.24
N SER A 205 -17.50 -1.83 -19.46
CA SER A 205 -18.06 -2.71 -20.49
C SER A 205 -19.32 -3.45 -20.04
N ASN A 206 -19.87 -3.16 -18.85
CA ASN A 206 -20.99 -3.87 -18.23
C ASN A 206 -20.79 -5.40 -18.19
N HIS A 207 -19.54 -5.86 -18.11
CA HIS A 207 -19.16 -7.26 -18.15
C HIS A 207 -18.30 -7.61 -16.94
N TYR A 208 -18.87 -7.42 -15.74
CA TYR A 208 -18.21 -7.73 -14.49
C TYR A 208 -18.22 -9.25 -14.24
N GLN A 209 -17.02 -9.85 -14.22
CA GLN A 209 -16.85 -11.30 -14.07
C GLN A 209 -16.62 -11.75 -12.61
N GLY A 210 -16.71 -10.82 -11.66
CA GLY A 210 -16.49 -11.07 -10.24
C GLY A 210 -15.04 -10.88 -9.76
N PRO A 211 -14.81 -10.78 -8.45
CA PRO A 211 -13.49 -10.44 -7.87
C PRO A 211 -12.39 -11.42 -8.28
N TRP A 212 -12.66 -12.73 -8.18
CA TRP A 212 -11.68 -13.78 -8.46
C TRP A 212 -11.28 -13.86 -9.93
N ALA A 213 -12.17 -13.50 -10.86
CA ALA A 213 -11.85 -13.42 -12.28
C ALA A 213 -10.86 -12.28 -12.53
N ILE A 214 -11.12 -11.11 -11.97
CA ILE A 214 -10.26 -9.92 -12.09
C ILE A 214 -8.88 -10.17 -11.47
N LEU A 215 -8.82 -10.77 -10.28
CA LEU A 215 -7.56 -11.11 -9.62
C LEU A 215 -6.72 -12.09 -10.46
N ARG A 216 -7.35 -13.11 -11.06
CA ARG A 216 -6.68 -14.06 -11.95
C ARG A 216 -6.21 -13.38 -13.23
N ALA A 217 -7.02 -12.49 -13.81
CA ALA A 217 -6.66 -11.72 -15.00
C ALA A 217 -5.44 -10.83 -14.74
N SER A 218 -5.41 -10.10 -13.61
CA SER A 218 -4.24 -9.29 -13.21
C SER A 218 -2.98 -10.14 -13.09
N ARG A 219 -3.07 -11.29 -12.41
CA ARG A 219 -1.91 -12.19 -12.23
C ARG A 219 -1.38 -12.73 -13.56
N ARG A 220 -2.27 -13.08 -14.50
CA ARG A 220 -1.90 -13.52 -15.86
C ARG A 220 -1.25 -12.39 -16.65
N MET A 221 -1.83 -11.18 -16.59
CA MET A 221 -1.31 -9.99 -17.28
C MET A 221 0.08 -9.59 -16.79
N MET A 222 0.35 -9.77 -15.51
CA MET A 222 1.65 -9.43 -14.92
C MET A 222 2.74 -10.49 -15.11
N LYS A 223 2.44 -11.66 -15.72
CA LYS A 223 3.45 -12.71 -15.95
C LYS A 223 4.53 -12.18 -16.91
N GLY A 224 5.79 -12.17 -16.46
CA GLY A 224 6.93 -11.61 -17.20
C GLY A 224 7.15 -10.10 -17.04
N TYR A 225 6.19 -9.36 -16.47
CA TYR A 225 6.26 -7.89 -16.33
C TYR A 225 6.40 -7.38 -14.89
N LYS A 226 6.42 -8.29 -13.90
CA LYS A 226 6.61 -7.94 -12.47
C LYS A 226 7.88 -7.12 -12.23
N GLY A 227 9.00 -7.51 -12.84
CA GLY A 227 10.28 -6.81 -12.72
C GLY A 227 10.24 -5.41 -13.33
N SER A 228 9.58 -5.23 -14.48
CA SER A 228 9.40 -3.90 -15.08
C SER A 228 8.59 -2.98 -14.19
N ARG A 229 7.57 -3.52 -13.50
CA ARG A 229 6.79 -2.75 -12.53
C ARG A 229 7.59 -2.39 -11.29
N PHE A 230 8.41 -3.31 -10.77
CA PHE A 230 9.32 -3.03 -9.66
C PHE A 230 10.32 -1.91 -10.00
N ILE A 231 10.95 -1.95 -11.18
CA ILE A 231 11.89 -0.91 -11.61
C ILE A 231 11.18 0.44 -11.81
N LEU A 232 9.94 0.43 -12.30
CA LEU A 232 9.13 1.65 -12.39
C LEU A 232 8.93 2.28 -11.00
N ASP A 233 8.56 1.48 -10.00
CA ASP A 233 8.38 1.98 -8.63
C ASP A 233 9.71 2.38 -7.96
N LEU A 234 10.82 1.71 -8.27
CA LEU A 234 12.15 2.10 -7.81
C LEU A 234 12.56 3.49 -8.31
N ASN A 235 12.17 3.87 -9.53
CA ASN A 235 12.42 5.23 -10.05
C ASN A 235 11.63 6.30 -9.29
N PHE A 236 10.56 5.93 -8.58
CA PHE A 236 9.78 6.84 -7.75
C PHE A 236 10.25 6.91 -6.30
N ILE A 237 11.21 6.08 -5.88
CA ILE A 237 11.68 6.03 -4.49
C ILE A 237 12.17 7.41 -3.99
N GLY A 238 12.88 8.15 -4.85
CA GLY A 238 13.35 9.50 -4.51
C GLY A 238 12.21 10.47 -4.23
N TRP A 239 11.11 10.37 -4.96
CA TRP A 239 9.93 11.21 -4.74
C TRP A 239 9.18 10.84 -3.46
N TYR A 240 9.11 9.55 -3.13
CA TYR A 240 8.54 9.12 -1.85
C TYR A 240 9.37 9.63 -0.66
N ILE A 241 10.70 9.58 -0.75
CA ILE A 241 11.61 10.10 0.27
C ILE A 241 11.42 11.61 0.43
N LEU A 242 11.43 12.37 -0.66
CA LEU A 242 11.20 13.83 -0.64
C LEU A 242 9.81 14.20 -0.11
N SER A 243 8.79 13.41 -0.45
CA SER A 243 7.44 13.58 0.09
C SER A 243 7.40 13.36 1.61
N SER A 244 8.21 12.44 2.13
CA SER A 244 8.34 12.22 3.57
C SER A 244 8.95 13.43 4.30
N PHE A 245 9.98 14.06 3.73
CA PHE A 245 10.61 15.26 4.31
C PHE A 245 9.70 16.49 4.28
N THR A 246 8.75 16.54 3.36
CA THR A 246 7.81 17.67 3.20
C THR A 246 6.46 17.43 3.89
N PHE A 247 6.37 16.45 4.81
CA PHE A 247 5.13 16.04 5.49
C PHE A 247 3.96 15.73 4.52
N GLY A 248 4.27 15.28 3.29
CA GLY A 248 3.27 14.94 2.28
C GLY A 248 2.80 16.09 1.39
N ILE A 249 3.28 17.33 1.57
CA ILE A 249 2.88 18.47 0.70
C ILE A 249 3.27 18.20 -0.76
N LEU A 250 4.44 17.61 -0.98
CA LEU A 250 4.91 17.28 -2.33
C LEU A 250 4.04 16.23 -3.03
N ALA A 251 3.25 15.44 -2.29
CA ALA A 251 2.34 14.44 -2.84
C ALA A 251 1.30 15.06 -3.80
N ILE A 252 0.93 16.33 -3.61
CA ILE A 252 0.01 17.09 -4.51
C ILE A 252 0.53 17.09 -5.95
N TYR A 253 1.85 17.19 -6.12
CA TYR A 253 2.48 17.14 -7.43
C TYR A 253 2.87 15.70 -7.83
N VAL A 254 3.32 14.89 -6.89
CA VAL A 254 3.90 13.57 -7.18
C VAL A 254 2.85 12.51 -7.47
N TYR A 255 1.72 12.49 -6.76
CA TYR A 255 0.71 11.43 -6.90
C TYR A 255 0.10 11.38 -8.31
N PRO A 256 -0.37 12.51 -8.88
CA PRO A 256 -0.87 12.51 -10.26
C PRO A 256 0.13 11.92 -11.27
N TYR A 257 1.42 12.20 -11.08
CA TYR A 257 2.49 11.70 -11.94
C TYR A 257 2.71 10.17 -11.80
N ILE A 258 2.78 9.68 -10.55
CA ILE A 258 2.97 8.26 -10.27
C ILE A 258 1.78 7.45 -10.78
N TYR A 259 0.56 7.88 -10.47
CA TYR A 259 -0.65 7.17 -10.90
C TYR A 259 -0.86 7.24 -12.42
N ALA A 260 -0.48 8.34 -13.08
CA ALA A 260 -0.45 8.41 -14.55
C ALA A 260 0.53 7.41 -15.15
N SER A 261 1.73 7.29 -14.57
CA SER A 261 2.72 6.31 -14.99
C SER A 261 2.21 4.89 -14.83
N HIS A 262 1.47 4.61 -13.77
CA HIS A 262 0.84 3.31 -13.53
C HIS A 262 -0.27 2.99 -14.54
N ALA A 263 -1.04 4.00 -14.94
CA ALA A 263 -2.08 3.92 -15.96
C ALA A 263 -1.52 3.67 -17.36
N ILE A 264 -0.51 4.41 -17.76
CA ILE A 264 0.17 4.20 -19.06
C ILE A 264 0.83 2.82 -19.10
N PHE A 265 1.42 2.37 -17.98
CA PHE A 265 1.97 1.02 -17.87
C PHE A 265 0.91 -0.05 -18.16
N TYR A 266 -0.31 0.10 -17.63
CA TYR A 266 -1.42 -0.82 -17.91
C TYR A 266 -1.83 -0.81 -19.39
N GLU A 267 -1.99 0.36 -19.99
CA GLU A 267 -2.36 0.47 -21.42
C GLU A 267 -1.29 -0.17 -22.32
N HIS A 268 -0.01 0.00 -22.00
CA HIS A 268 1.09 -0.66 -22.71
C HIS A 268 1.06 -2.18 -22.56
N LEU A 269 0.70 -2.71 -21.38
CA LEU A 269 0.52 -4.15 -21.19
C LEU A 269 -0.65 -4.67 -22.01
N LYS A 270 -1.78 -3.99 -21.97
CA LYS A 270 -2.99 -4.36 -22.71
C LYS A 270 -2.74 -4.38 -24.22
N ALA A 271 -2.08 -3.36 -24.76
CA ALA A 271 -1.72 -3.29 -26.17
C ALA A 271 -0.79 -4.44 -26.58
N LYS A 272 0.19 -4.79 -25.75
CA LYS A 272 1.06 -5.94 -26.01
C LYS A 272 0.32 -7.28 -26.00
N GLN A 273 -0.66 -7.44 -25.12
CA GLN A 273 -1.47 -8.66 -25.06
C GLN A 273 -2.46 -8.79 -26.22
N ALA A 274 -2.93 -7.68 -26.77
CA ALA A 274 -3.79 -7.68 -27.96
C ALA A 274 -3.02 -8.04 -29.24
N ASN A 275 -1.70 -7.81 -29.26
CA ASN A 275 -0.82 -8.08 -30.38
C ASN A 275 -0.13 -9.46 -30.32
N LEU A 276 -0.50 -10.31 -29.34
CA LEU A 276 -0.02 -11.68 -29.15
C LEU A 276 -1.14 -12.67 -29.47
#